data_AF-A0A707KXR0-F1
#
_entry.id   AF-A0A707KXR0-F1
#
_cell.length_a   1.000
_cell.length_b   1.000
_cell.length_c   1.000
_cell.angle_alpha   90.00
_cell.angle_beta   90.00
_cell.angle_gamma   90.00
#
_symmetry.space_group_name_H-M   'P 1'
#
loop_
_entity.id
_entity.type
_entity.pdbx_description
1 polymer ?
#
loop_
_entity_poly.entity_id
_entity_poly.type
_entity_poly.pdbx_seq_one_letter_code
_entity_poly.pdbx_strand_id
1 'polypeptide(L)'
;MTKTVFIGGGHDCSITLSNATSLSAGDRVSAFALDRCQIKTGEDSFIQCRHSCEISVGSSSKIDAGNFSKVTAGIDSSITVGPCSTVTAGENSEIRFTWWLGNKLETTIARIGQNGLLPNTPYQLIEGRITAVS
;
A
#
# COMPACT_ATOMS: atom_id res chain seq x y z
N MET A 1 18.16 14.46 1.02
CA MET A 1 17.19 15.55 1.26
C MET A 1 15.81 15.04 0.95
N THR A 2 14.90 15.05 1.92
CA THR A 2 13.49 14.69 1.72
C THR A 2 12.77 15.92 1.21
N LYS A 3 12.06 15.82 0.08
CA LYS A 3 11.19 16.90 -0.39
C LYS A 3 9.82 16.72 0.24
N THR A 4 9.22 17.77 0.75
CA THR A 4 7.89 17.67 1.37
C THR A 4 6.89 18.43 0.52
N VAL A 5 5.79 17.76 0.14
CA VAL A 5 4.63 18.35 -0.54
C VAL A 5 3.45 18.26 0.42
N PHE A 6 2.96 19.41 0.88
CA PHE A 6 1.74 19.50 1.68
C PHE A 6 0.59 19.97 0.79
N ILE A 7 -0.49 19.20 0.73
CA ILE A 7 -1.76 19.65 0.16
C ILE A 7 -2.81 19.61 1.27
N GLY A 8 -2.94 20.71 2.01
CA GLY A 8 -3.88 20.81 3.13
C GLY A 8 -5.33 20.84 2.65
N GLY A 9 -6.17 19.95 3.17
CA GLY A 9 -7.62 19.92 2.89
C GLY A 9 -7.99 19.60 1.43
N GLY A 10 -7.02 19.16 0.62
CA GLY A 10 -7.26 18.81 -0.76
C GLY A 10 -7.98 17.48 -0.86
N HIS A 11 -9.27 17.53 -1.17
CA HIS A 11 -9.99 16.40 -1.73
C HIS A 11 -9.75 16.38 -3.25
N ASP A 12 -9.85 15.20 -3.87
CA ASP A 12 -9.83 15.10 -5.34
C ASP A 12 -8.52 15.60 -5.98
N CYS A 13 -7.39 15.33 -5.31
CA CYS A 13 -6.07 15.75 -5.75
C CYS A 13 -5.43 14.74 -6.69
N SER A 14 -4.69 15.21 -7.71
CA SER A 14 -3.82 14.39 -8.56
C SER A 14 -2.38 14.88 -8.44
N ILE A 15 -1.47 14.01 -7.99
CA ILE A 15 -0.13 14.40 -7.55
C ILE A 15 0.92 13.42 -8.08
N THR A 16 2.04 13.96 -8.57
CA THR A 16 3.23 13.18 -8.91
C THR A 16 4.37 13.52 -7.95
N LEU A 17 4.91 12.51 -7.29
CA LEU A 17 5.99 12.64 -6.31
C LEU A 17 7.30 12.09 -6.87
N SER A 18 8.37 12.88 -6.77
CA SER A 18 9.73 12.42 -7.03
C SER A 18 10.23 11.48 -5.93
N ASN A 19 11.41 10.87 -6.11
CA ASN A 19 12.04 10.05 -5.09
C ASN A 19 12.18 10.77 -3.74
N ALA A 20 12.05 10.03 -2.64
CA ALA A 20 12.22 10.51 -1.27
C ALA A 20 11.37 11.75 -0.97
N THR A 21 10.10 11.71 -1.38
CA THR A 21 9.14 12.80 -1.16
C THR A 21 8.07 12.37 -0.16
N SER A 22 7.66 13.27 0.73
CA SER A 22 6.51 13.05 1.60
C SER A 22 5.28 13.79 1.08
N LEU A 23 4.13 13.12 1.13
CA LEU A 23 2.80 13.64 0.80
C LEU A 23 1.88 13.48 2.00
N SER A 24 1.19 14.56 2.36
CA SER A 24 0.02 14.53 3.22
C SER A 24 -1.13 15.27 2.52
N ALA A 25 -2.24 14.57 2.31
CA ALA A 25 -3.44 15.09 1.65
C ALA A 25 -4.71 14.49 2.26
N GLY A 26 -5.88 15.01 1.87
CA GLY A 26 -7.19 14.57 2.35
C GLY A 26 -7.68 13.31 1.65
N ASP A 27 -9.00 13.19 1.48
CA ASP A 27 -9.64 12.05 0.83
C ASP A 27 -9.60 12.14 -0.70
N ARG A 28 -9.89 11.04 -1.39
CA ARG A 28 -9.99 10.97 -2.85
C ARG A 28 -8.72 11.45 -3.56
N VAL A 29 -7.56 11.03 -3.06
CA VAL A 29 -6.27 11.42 -3.64
C VAL A 29 -5.83 10.38 -4.66
N SER A 30 -5.46 10.83 -5.86
CA SER A 30 -4.71 10.07 -6.85
C SER A 30 -3.24 10.48 -6.78
N ALA A 31 -2.35 9.57 -6.43
CA ALA A 31 -0.92 9.87 -6.36
C ALA A 31 -0.07 8.84 -7.08
N PHE A 32 0.86 9.31 -7.91
CA PHE A 32 1.93 8.51 -8.48
C PHE A 32 3.26 8.91 -7.83
N ALA A 33 3.95 7.95 -7.23
CA ALA A 33 5.18 8.17 -6.50
C ALA A 33 6.30 7.29 -7.02
N LEU A 34 7.51 7.84 -7.04
CA LEU A 34 8.73 7.05 -7.27
C LEU A 34 9.16 6.35 -5.97
N ASP A 35 10.47 6.24 -5.72
CA ASP A 35 10.96 5.44 -4.60
C ASP A 35 11.02 6.20 -3.29
N ARG A 36 10.94 5.46 -2.17
CA ARG A 36 11.23 5.98 -0.81
C ARG A 36 10.31 7.12 -0.40
N CYS A 37 9.09 7.17 -0.95
CA CYS A 37 8.11 8.17 -0.60
C CYS A 37 7.35 7.80 0.67
N GLN A 38 6.91 8.81 1.39
CA GLN A 38 6.02 8.68 2.55
C GLN A 38 4.68 9.29 2.19
N ILE A 39 3.63 8.50 2.15
CA ILE A 39 2.32 8.93 1.64
C ILE A 39 1.28 8.73 2.73
N LYS A 40 0.62 9.81 3.11
CA LYS A 40 -0.51 9.82 4.05
C LYS A 40 -1.70 10.48 3.38
N THR A 41 -2.74 9.72 3.10
CA THR A 41 -3.98 10.24 2.52
C THR A 41 -5.18 9.70 3.28
N GLY A 42 -6.33 10.31 3.05
CA GLY A 42 -7.60 9.90 3.60
C GLY A 42 -8.24 8.73 2.84
N GLU A 43 -9.56 8.66 2.88
CA GLU A 43 -10.36 7.58 2.28
C GLU A 43 -10.41 7.70 0.76
N ASP A 44 -10.92 6.65 0.10
CA ASP A 44 -11.17 6.60 -1.35
C ASP A 44 -9.97 7.01 -2.21
N SER A 45 -8.76 6.74 -1.73
CA SER A 45 -7.52 7.17 -2.40
C SER A 45 -6.96 6.09 -3.33
N PHE A 46 -6.35 6.51 -4.43
CA PHE A 46 -5.64 5.68 -5.39
C PHE A 46 -4.15 6.02 -5.39
N ILE A 47 -3.32 5.12 -4.85
CA ILE A 47 -1.88 5.36 -4.70
C ILE A 47 -1.10 4.35 -5.50
N GLN A 48 -0.24 4.82 -6.40
CA GLN A 48 0.75 4.02 -7.08
C GLN A 48 2.15 4.44 -6.63
N CYS A 49 2.95 3.50 -6.15
CA CYS A 49 4.35 3.72 -5.81
C CYS A 49 5.27 2.70 -6.47
N ARG A 50 6.46 3.15 -6.89
CA ARG A 50 7.51 2.27 -7.40
C ARG A 50 8.10 1.33 -6.34
N HIS A 51 9.02 1.77 -5.49
CA HIS A 51 9.66 0.88 -4.51
C HIS A 51 9.92 1.56 -3.16
N SER A 52 9.95 0.76 -2.10
CA SER A 52 10.38 1.18 -0.77
C SER A 52 9.57 2.35 -0.20
N CYS A 53 8.28 2.44 -0.54
CA CYS A 53 7.41 3.48 0.02
C CYS A 53 6.83 3.07 1.37
N GLU A 54 6.54 4.06 2.19
CA GLU A 54 5.68 3.92 3.37
C GLU A 54 4.35 4.63 3.07
N ILE A 55 3.27 3.87 3.03
CA ILE A 55 1.95 4.32 2.59
C ILE A 55 0.95 4.06 3.72
N SER A 56 0.21 5.10 4.11
CA SER A 56 -0.90 5.04 5.05
C SER A 56 -2.11 5.71 4.42
N VAL A 57 -3.16 4.95 4.16
CA VAL A 57 -4.39 5.44 3.54
C VAL A 57 -5.62 5.06 4.34
N GLY A 58 -6.72 5.78 4.15
CA GLY A 58 -8.00 5.49 4.77
C GLY A 58 -8.72 4.28 4.15
N SER A 59 -10.01 4.18 4.45
CA SER A 59 -10.92 3.14 3.95
C SER A 59 -11.09 3.20 2.44
N SER A 60 -11.62 2.13 1.84
CA SER A 60 -12.06 2.08 0.44
C SER A 60 -10.98 2.49 -0.58
N SER A 61 -9.71 2.32 -0.22
CA SER A 61 -8.59 2.81 -1.00
C SER A 61 -7.98 1.70 -1.86
N LYS A 62 -7.33 2.08 -2.95
CA LYS A 62 -6.60 1.17 -3.83
C LYS A 62 -5.13 1.55 -3.89
N ILE A 63 -4.26 0.59 -3.59
CA ILE A 63 -2.82 0.78 -3.50
C ILE A 63 -2.12 -0.21 -4.43
N ASP A 64 -1.19 0.29 -5.24
CA ASP A 64 -0.25 -0.50 -6.03
C ASP A 64 1.16 -0.03 -5.70
N ALA A 65 1.89 -0.79 -4.87
CA ALA A 65 3.22 -0.43 -4.43
C ALA A 65 4.21 -1.55 -4.77
N GLY A 66 5.33 -1.25 -5.39
CA GLY A 66 6.32 -2.31 -5.64
C GLY A 66 7.08 -2.72 -4.37
N ASN A 67 8.19 -3.41 -4.60
CA ASN A 67 8.96 -4.14 -3.59
C ASN A 67 9.39 -3.29 -2.38
N PHE A 68 9.60 -3.96 -1.24
CA PHE A 68 10.10 -3.37 0.01
C PHE A 68 9.20 -2.27 0.59
N SER A 69 7.93 -2.23 0.20
CA SER A 69 7.02 -1.18 0.66
C SER A 69 6.35 -1.59 1.98
N LYS A 70 5.98 -0.60 2.77
CA LYS A 70 5.15 -0.77 3.97
C LYS A 70 3.83 -0.08 3.71
N VAL A 71 2.74 -0.84 3.70
CA VAL A 71 1.40 -0.33 3.38
C VAL A 71 0.48 -0.57 4.57
N THR A 72 -0.20 0.50 5.01
CA THR A 72 -1.29 0.46 5.98
C THR A 72 -2.53 1.04 5.30
N ALA A 73 -3.62 0.29 5.23
CA ALA A 73 -4.88 0.76 4.65
C ALA A 73 -6.05 0.51 5.60
N GLY A 74 -7.12 1.28 5.44
CA GLY A 74 -8.37 1.10 6.17
C GLY A 74 -9.15 -0.14 5.75
N ILE A 75 -10.44 -0.17 6.10
CA ILE A 75 -11.37 -1.23 5.69
C ILE A 75 -11.62 -1.20 4.18
N ASP A 76 -12.13 -2.30 3.63
CA ASP A 76 -12.62 -2.39 2.24
C ASP A 76 -11.59 -1.94 1.18
N SER A 77 -10.30 -2.09 1.48
CA SER A 77 -9.23 -1.62 0.61
C SER A 77 -8.67 -2.73 -0.29
N SER A 78 -8.10 -2.35 -1.43
CA SER A 78 -7.46 -3.27 -2.37
C SER A 78 -5.97 -2.94 -2.48
N ILE A 79 -5.11 -3.87 -2.07
CA ILE A 79 -3.68 -3.62 -1.93
C ILE A 79 -2.92 -4.61 -2.78
N THR A 80 -2.14 -4.13 -3.74
CA THR A 80 -1.16 -4.91 -4.49
C THR A 80 0.24 -4.49 -4.10
N VAL A 81 1.07 -5.45 -3.71
CA VAL A 81 2.46 -5.21 -3.32
C VAL A 81 3.47 -6.18 -3.93
N GLY A 82 4.71 -5.72 -4.11
CA GLY A 82 5.83 -6.57 -4.50
C GLY A 82 6.49 -7.33 -3.33
N PRO A 83 7.53 -8.15 -3.59
CA PRO A 83 8.23 -8.93 -2.57
C PRO A 83 8.85 -8.06 -1.47
N CYS A 84 9.09 -8.68 -0.30
CA CYS A 84 9.67 -8.04 0.88
C CYS A 84 8.86 -6.84 1.42
N SER A 85 7.59 -6.74 1.04
CA SER A 85 6.68 -5.72 1.53
C SER A 85 5.92 -6.20 2.77
N THR A 86 5.55 -5.25 3.64
CA THR A 86 4.68 -5.51 4.79
C THR A 86 3.35 -4.80 4.60
N VAL A 87 2.24 -5.52 4.76
CA VAL A 87 0.90 -4.97 4.54
C VAL A 87 0.05 -5.16 5.78
N THR A 88 -0.55 -4.07 6.25
CA THR A 88 -1.59 -4.05 7.28
C THR A 88 -2.85 -3.48 6.66
N ALA A 89 -3.98 -4.14 6.83
CA ALA A 89 -5.24 -3.67 6.26
C ALA A 89 -6.42 -3.93 7.20
N GLY A 90 -7.46 -3.11 7.07
CA GLY A 90 -8.71 -3.28 7.79
C GLY A 90 -9.55 -4.45 7.25
N GLU A 91 -10.65 -4.72 7.94
CA GLU A 91 -11.62 -5.76 7.60
C GLU A 91 -12.06 -5.70 6.13
N ASN A 92 -12.34 -6.88 5.55
CA ASN A 92 -12.80 -7.07 4.17
C ASN A 92 -11.85 -6.56 3.06
N SER A 93 -10.64 -6.14 3.41
CA SER A 93 -9.62 -5.74 2.43
C SER A 93 -9.03 -6.95 1.69
N GLU A 94 -8.68 -6.77 0.42
CA GLU A 94 -7.92 -7.76 -0.37
C GLU A 94 -6.44 -7.37 -0.39
N ILE A 95 -5.57 -8.32 -0.05
CA ILE A 95 -4.12 -8.19 -0.17
C ILE A 95 -3.64 -9.13 -1.28
N ARG A 96 -2.86 -8.57 -2.21
CA ARG A 96 -2.24 -9.27 -3.32
C ARG A 96 -0.73 -9.05 -3.31
N PHE A 97 0.02 -10.12 -3.28
CA PHE A 97 1.47 -10.08 -3.50
C PHE A 97 1.80 -10.59 -4.89
N THR A 98 2.53 -9.80 -5.68
CA THR A 98 3.11 -10.22 -6.96
C THR A 98 4.59 -10.52 -6.76
N TRP A 99 5.05 -11.68 -7.21
CA TRP A 99 6.41 -12.14 -6.94
C TRP A 99 6.91 -13.12 -8.00
N TRP A 100 8.23 -13.29 -8.09
CA TRP A 100 8.84 -14.19 -9.07
C TRP A 100 9.15 -15.55 -8.45
N LEU A 101 8.58 -16.61 -9.02
CA LEU A 101 8.99 -17.99 -8.78
C LEU A 101 9.92 -18.43 -9.91
N GLY A 102 11.23 -18.23 -9.71
CA GLY A 102 12.22 -18.40 -10.77
C GLY A 102 11.99 -17.40 -11.90
N ASN A 103 11.60 -17.89 -13.07
CA ASN A 103 11.30 -17.09 -14.26
C ASN A 103 9.79 -16.85 -14.48
N LYS A 104 8.93 -17.28 -13.57
CA LYS A 104 7.48 -17.13 -13.67
C LYS A 104 6.97 -16.08 -12.69
N LEU A 105 6.18 -15.13 -13.18
CA LEU A 105 5.47 -14.18 -12.33
C LEU A 105 4.27 -14.89 -11.70
N GLU A 106 4.22 -14.89 -10.38
CA GLU A 106 3.17 -15.50 -9.56
C GLU A 106 2.43 -14.44 -8.76
N THR A 107 1.25 -14.81 -8.26
CA THR A 107 0.43 -13.94 -7.43
C THR A 107 -0.26 -14.71 -6.31
N THR A 108 -0.09 -14.23 -5.08
CA THR A 108 -0.77 -14.76 -3.90
C THR A 108 -1.78 -13.73 -3.40
N ILE A 109 -3.03 -14.16 -3.17
CA ILE A 109 -4.14 -13.28 -2.81
C ILE A 109 -4.75 -13.77 -1.50
N ALA A 110 -5.11 -12.87 -0.61
CA ALA A 110 -5.94 -13.18 0.56
C ALA A 110 -6.89 -12.03 0.88
N ARG A 111 -7.96 -12.35 1.62
CA ARG A 111 -8.93 -11.38 2.11
C ARG A 111 -8.84 -11.33 3.63
N ILE A 112 -8.70 -10.12 4.17
CA ILE A 112 -8.71 -9.86 5.61
C ILE A 112 -10.12 -10.14 6.16
N GLY A 113 -10.18 -10.77 7.33
CA GLY A 113 -11.40 -11.26 7.94
C GLY A 113 -11.75 -12.70 7.60
N GLN A 114 -11.00 -13.34 6.68
CA GLN A 114 -11.26 -14.70 6.21
C GLN A 114 -10.09 -15.63 6.47
N ASN A 115 -10.37 -16.93 6.63
CA ASN A 115 -9.36 -17.98 6.77
C ASN A 115 -8.31 -17.71 7.87
N GLY A 116 -8.73 -17.04 8.96
CA GLY A 116 -7.86 -16.69 10.08
C GLY A 116 -6.99 -15.44 9.89
N LEU A 117 -7.10 -14.72 8.77
CA LEU A 117 -6.44 -13.43 8.60
C LEU A 117 -7.21 -12.37 9.39
N LEU A 118 -6.61 -11.91 10.50
CA LEU A 118 -7.15 -10.86 11.35
C LEU A 118 -6.91 -9.46 10.76
N PRO A 119 -7.87 -8.53 10.93
CA PRO A 119 -7.69 -7.13 10.59
C PRO A 119 -6.61 -6.47 11.43
N ASN A 120 -6.02 -5.39 10.89
CA ASN A 120 -5.00 -4.59 11.56
C ASN A 120 -3.76 -5.40 12.02
N THR A 121 -3.54 -6.56 11.39
CA THR A 121 -2.37 -7.41 11.61
C THR A 121 -1.42 -7.23 10.42
N PRO A 122 -0.10 -7.08 10.65
CA PRO A 122 0.85 -6.97 9.56
C PRO A 122 1.14 -8.34 8.95
N TYR A 123 1.17 -8.39 7.62
CA TYR A 123 1.45 -9.61 6.84
C TYR A 123 2.60 -9.39 5.86
N GLN A 124 3.35 -10.46 5.62
CA GLN A 124 4.39 -10.54 4.58
C GLN A 124 4.19 -11.80 3.74
N LEU A 125 4.76 -11.80 2.53
CA LEU A 125 4.87 -13.00 1.72
C LEU A 125 6.13 -13.79 2.12
N ILE A 126 5.94 -14.98 2.65
CA ILE A 126 7.00 -15.91 3.04
C ILE A 126 6.77 -17.22 2.29
N GLU A 127 7.73 -17.63 1.45
CA GLU A 127 7.65 -18.86 0.64
C GLU A 127 6.32 -19.00 -0.14
N GLY A 128 5.85 -17.89 -0.74
CA GLY A 128 4.61 -17.84 -1.52
C GLY A 128 3.33 -17.80 -0.70
N ARG A 129 3.41 -17.77 0.64
CA ARG A 129 2.26 -17.69 1.56
C ARG A 129 2.20 -16.35 2.28
N ILE A 130 0.99 -15.82 2.41
CA ILE A 130 0.75 -14.62 3.22
C ILE A 130 0.76 -15.04 4.70
N THR A 131 1.72 -14.52 5.44
CA THR A 131 2.03 -14.92 6.82
C THR A 131 2.03 -13.69 7.72
N ALA A 132 1.37 -13.78 8.87
CA ALA A 132 1.40 -12.72 9.86
C ALA A 132 2.82 -12.55 10.42
N VAL A 133 3.24 -11.31 10.62
CA VAL A 133 4.54 -10.97 11.21
C VAL A 133 4.34 -10.13 12.46
N SER A 134 5.35 -10.08 13.34
CA SER A 134 5.35 -9.28 14.57
C SER A 134 6.24 -8.07 14.43
#